data_AF-A0A022XRR7-F1
#
_entry.id   AF-A0A022XRR7-F1
#
_cell.length_a   1.000
_cell.length_b   1.000
_cell.length_c   1.000
_cell.angle_alpha   90.00
_cell.angle_beta   90.00
_cell.angle_gamma   90.00
#
_symmetry.space_group_name_H-M   'P 1'
#
loop_
_entity.id
_entity.type
_entity.pdbx_description
1 polymer ?
#
loop_
_entity_poly.entity_id
_entity_poly.type
_entity_poly.pdbx_seq_one_letter_code
_entity_poly.pdbx_strand_id
1 'polypeptide(L)'
;MPMMAIFFGGVSFHLSLALLSHMFSIKMEWGATAKEKVDSNFFKEIPKIFKSFKWMYAVLIPLIGGMIYLGNFAPRGWEIKEVAAVVPMAVTLSLHALLPLLLNPSLMIFNY
;
A
#
# COMPACT_ATOMS: atom_id res chain seq x y z
N MET A 1 -10.23 -15.23 -6.80
CA MET A 1 -8.75 -15.30 -6.84
C MET A 1 -8.07 -13.93 -6.89
N PRO A 2 -8.43 -12.98 -7.78
CA PRO A 2 -7.69 -11.71 -7.91
C PRO A 2 -7.67 -10.85 -6.64
N MET A 3 -8.84 -10.73 -5.99
CA MET A 3 -8.98 -10.01 -4.71
C MET A 3 -8.03 -10.56 -3.63
N MET A 4 -7.92 -11.89 -3.53
CA MET A 4 -7.10 -12.56 -2.51
C MET A 4 -5.60 -12.31 -2.75
N ALA A 5 -5.16 -12.31 -4.01
CA ALA A 5 -3.78 -12.03 -4.38
C ALA A 5 -3.39 -10.58 -4.01
N ILE A 6 -4.27 -9.62 -4.26
CA ILE A 6 -4.07 -8.22 -3.86
C ILE A 6 -4.04 -8.09 -2.34
N PHE A 7 -4.99 -8.73 -1.65
CA PHE A 7 -5.06 -8.70 -0.19
C PHE A 7 -3.80 -9.25 0.47
N PHE A 8 -3.43 -10.50 0.17
CA PHE A 8 -2.26 -11.13 0.78
C PHE A 8 -0.94 -10.52 0.30
N GLY A 9 -0.89 -9.99 -0.91
CA GLY A 9 0.28 -9.28 -1.43
C GLY A 9 0.52 -7.90 -0.80
N GLY A 10 -0.55 -7.22 -0.36
CA GLY A 10 -0.48 -5.86 0.22
C GLY A 10 -0.62 -5.79 1.74
N VAL A 11 -0.90 -6.89 2.44
CA VAL A 11 -1.14 -6.86 3.90
C VAL A 11 0.13 -6.67 4.74
N SER A 12 1.31 -6.96 4.17
CA SER A 12 2.54 -7.07 4.96
C SER A 12 2.93 -5.79 5.70
N PHE A 13 2.78 -4.61 5.09
CA PHE A 13 3.00 -3.33 5.75
C PHE A 13 2.11 -3.15 6.99
N HIS A 14 0.83 -3.50 6.87
CA HIS A 14 -0.14 -3.36 7.96
C HIS A 14 0.17 -4.30 9.12
N LEU A 15 0.62 -5.52 8.82
CA LEU A 15 1.05 -6.47 9.83
C LEU A 15 2.31 -5.99 10.55
N SER A 16 3.31 -5.49 9.81
CA SER A 16 4.51 -4.89 10.39
C SER A 16 4.16 -3.68 11.27
N LEU A 17 3.22 -2.83 10.85
CA LEU A 17 2.77 -1.70 11.66
C LEU A 17 2.11 -2.15 12.97
N ALA A 18 1.29 -3.21 12.94
CA ALA A 18 0.68 -3.77 14.15
C ALA A 18 1.73 -4.36 15.09
N LEU A 19 2.71 -5.10 14.56
CA LEU A 19 3.83 -5.65 15.34
C LEU A 19 4.69 -4.55 15.96
N LEU A 20 5.05 -3.52 15.19
CA LEU A 20 5.82 -2.39 15.70
C LEU A 20 5.03 -1.61 16.75
N SER A 21 3.72 -1.41 16.54
CA SER A 21 2.87 -0.75 17.53
C SER A 21 2.85 -1.52 18.86
N HIS A 22 2.80 -2.86 18.79
CA HIS A 22 2.91 -3.70 19.96
C HIS A 22 4.29 -3.58 20.65
N MET A 23 5.38 -3.67 19.89
CA MET A 23 6.75 -3.57 20.42
C MET A 23 7.03 -2.24 21.11
N PHE A 24 6.49 -1.13 20.57
CA PHE A 24 6.69 0.21 21.10
C PHE A 24 5.57 0.67 22.05
N SER A 25 4.66 -0.22 22.45
CA SER A 25 3.51 0.11 23.32
C SER A 25 2.65 1.26 22.78
N ILE A 26 2.56 1.41 21.46
CA ILE A 26 1.69 2.39 20.81
C ILE A 26 0.27 1.84 20.83
N LYS A 27 -0.67 2.62 21.37
CA LYS A 27 -2.09 2.24 21.43
C LYS A 27 -2.66 2.18 20.01
N MET A 28 -2.89 0.96 19.53
CA MET A 28 -3.59 0.67 18.27
C MET A 28 -4.95 0.07 18.60
N GLU A 29 -6.02 0.62 18.03
CA GLU A 29 -7.37 0.09 18.18
C GLU A 29 -7.83 -0.52 16.86
N TRP A 30 -8.50 -1.67 16.94
CA TRP A 30 -9.15 -2.31 15.80
C TRP A 30 -10.58 -1.77 15.71
N GLY A 31 -10.83 -0.94 14.71
CA GLY A 31 -12.18 -0.43 14.45
C GLY A 31 -13.13 -1.55 14.05
N ALA A 32 -14.37 -1.50 14.55
CA ALA A 32 -15.42 -2.40 14.10
C ALA A 32 -15.84 -2.05 12.65
N THR A 33 -16.13 -3.07 11.84
CA THR A 33 -16.64 -2.87 10.48
C THR A 33 -17.96 -2.10 10.53
N ALA A 34 -18.01 -0.93 9.90
CA ALA A 34 -19.24 -0.15 9.80
C ALA A 34 -20.25 -0.91 8.95
N LYS A 35 -21.43 -1.20 9.52
CA LYS A 35 -22.52 -1.90 8.83
C LYS A 35 -23.33 -0.99 7.91
N GLU A 36 -23.34 0.31 8.21
CA GLU A 36 -24.06 1.30 7.40
C GLU A 36 -23.14 1.85 6.31
N LYS A 37 -23.60 1.71 5.06
CA LYS A 37 -22.94 2.31 3.91
C LYS A 37 -23.29 3.79 3.87
N VAL A 38 -22.28 4.64 4.08
CA VAL A 38 -22.41 6.07 3.80
C VAL A 38 -22.33 6.26 2.29
N ASP A 39 -23.31 6.96 1.70
CA ASP A 39 -23.25 7.31 0.29
C ASP A 39 -22.01 8.17 0.01
N SER A 40 -21.17 7.65 -0.88
CA SER A 40 -19.91 8.26 -1.29
C SER A 40 -19.74 8.01 -2.79
N ASN A 41 -18.95 8.86 -3.43
CA ASN A 41 -18.63 8.75 -4.85
C ASN A 41 -17.12 8.62 -5.04
N PHE A 42 -16.72 8.31 -6.27
CA PHE A 42 -15.33 8.08 -6.63
C PHE A 42 -14.38 9.20 -6.16
N PHE A 43 -14.77 10.45 -6.39
CA PHE A 43 -13.95 11.63 -6.08
C PHE A 43 -13.86 11.93 -4.58
N LYS A 44 -14.85 11.54 -3.77
CA LYS A 44 -14.80 11.67 -2.31
C LYS A 44 -13.94 10.57 -1.67
N GLU A 45 -13.94 9.37 -2.23
CA GLU A 45 -13.21 8.23 -1.66
C GLU A 45 -11.70 8.31 -1.91
N ILE A 46 -11.26 8.81 -3.06
CA ILE A 46 -9.81 8.90 -3.36
C ILE A 46 -9.04 9.71 -2.30
N PRO A 47 -9.40 10.96 -1.97
CA PRO A 47 -8.70 11.74 -0.95
C PRO A 47 -8.76 11.08 0.42
N LYS A 48 -9.88 10.43 0.75
CA LYS A 48 -10.08 9.71 2.00
C LYS A 48 -9.12 8.52 2.12
N ILE A 49 -8.93 7.77 1.03
CA ILE A 49 -7.95 6.67 0.97
C ILE A 49 -6.54 7.20 1.23
N PHE A 50 -6.09 8.20 0.48
CA PHE A 50 -4.74 8.73 0.67
C PHE A 50 -4.52 9.30 2.07
N LYS A 51 -5.55 9.89 2.71
CA LYS A 51 -5.48 10.35 4.09
C LYS A 51 -5.39 9.21 5.10
N SER A 52 -6.18 8.15 4.92
CA SER A 52 -6.20 6.99 5.82
C SER A 52 -4.93 6.15 5.70
N PHE A 53 -4.41 5.97 4.50
CA PHE A 53 -3.23 5.14 4.19
C PHE A 53 -1.94 5.96 4.03
N LYS A 54 -1.92 7.21 4.52
CA LYS A 54 -0.80 8.16 4.35
C LYS A 54 0.56 7.59 4.77
N TRP A 55 0.61 6.82 5.85
CA TRP A 55 1.85 6.23 6.36
C TRP A 55 2.39 5.12 5.46
N MET A 56 1.51 4.34 4.84
CA MET A 56 1.89 3.35 3.85
C MET A 56 2.52 4.04 2.64
N TYR A 57 1.86 5.07 2.11
CA TYR A 57 2.38 5.83 0.96
C TYR A 57 3.68 6.58 1.29
N ALA A 58 3.81 7.10 2.51
CA ALA A 58 5.04 7.73 2.98
C ALA A 58 6.24 6.77 3.01
N VAL A 59 6.02 5.46 3.17
CA VAL A 59 7.07 4.43 3.09
C VAL A 59 7.29 3.96 1.65
N LEU A 60 6.22 3.79 0.88
CA LEU A 60 6.29 3.39 -0.54
C LEU A 60 7.09 4.37 -1.39
N ILE A 61 6.86 5.68 -1.24
CA ILE A 61 7.46 6.71 -2.10
C ILE A 61 9.01 6.68 -2.04
N PRO A 62 9.66 6.68 -0.86
CA PRO A 62 11.11 6.53 -0.77
C PRO A 62 11.62 5.21 -1.32
N LEU A 63 10.89 4.10 -1.14
CA LEU A 63 11.30 2.80 -1.68
C LEU A 63 11.28 2.77 -3.21
N ILE A 64 10.23 3.33 -3.82
CA ILE A 64 10.15 3.49 -5.29
C ILE A 64 11.28 4.40 -5.77
N GLY A 65 11.50 5.53 -5.11
CA GLY A 65 12.62 6.43 -5.42
C GLY A 65 13.97 5.74 -5.31
N GLY A 66 14.17 4.92 -4.27
CA GLY A 66 15.36 4.11 -4.07
C GLY A 66 15.57 3.09 -5.19
N MET A 67 14.51 2.41 -5.64
CA MET A 67 14.60 1.50 -6.79
C MET A 67 15.01 2.23 -8.08
N ILE A 68 14.43 3.40 -8.35
CA ILE A 68 14.77 4.21 -9.52
C ILE A 68 16.23 4.68 -9.44
N TYR A 69 16.65 5.15 -8.27
CA TYR A 69 18.02 5.59 -8.01
C TYR A 69 19.02 4.45 -8.22
N LEU A 70 18.82 3.32 -7.55
CA LEU A 70 19.70 2.15 -7.65
C LEU A 70 19.70 1.52 -9.04
N GLY A 71 18.62 1.67 -9.81
CA GLY A 71 18.55 1.15 -11.18
C GLY A 71 19.26 2.04 -12.21
N ASN A 72 19.30 3.36 -12.03
CA ASN A 72 19.70 4.29 -13.11
C ASN A 72 20.81 5.27 -12.74
N PHE A 73 21.00 5.58 -11.46
CA PHE A 73 21.83 6.71 -11.00
C PHE A 73 22.91 6.31 -9.98
N ALA A 74 22.87 5.09 -9.46
CA ALA A 74 23.83 4.61 -8.48
C ALA A 74 25.25 4.45 -9.08
N PRO A 75 26.31 4.67 -8.28
CA PRO A 75 27.68 4.45 -8.72
C PRO A 75 27.93 2.97 -9.03
N ARG A 76 28.94 2.74 -9.87
CA ARG A 76 29.31 1.39 -10.31
C ARG A 76 29.60 0.49 -9.10
N GLY A 77 28.95 -0.68 -9.07
CA GLY A 77 29.01 -1.62 -7.94
C GLY A 77 27.84 -1.52 -6.94
N TRP A 78 27.03 -0.47 -7.01
CA TRP A 78 25.80 -0.32 -6.19
C TRP A 78 24.52 -0.41 -7.01
N GLU A 79 24.63 -0.61 -8.32
CA GLU A 79 23.49 -0.70 -9.21
C GLU A 79 22.69 -1.99 -8.99
N ILE A 80 21.37 -1.88 -8.91
CA ILE A 80 20.46 -3.03 -8.83
C ILE A 80 19.62 -3.06 -10.10
N LYS A 81 20.05 -3.87 -11.06
CA LYS A 81 19.38 -4.04 -12.36
C LYS A 81 18.82 -5.45 -12.58
N GLU A 82 19.16 -6.37 -11.70
CA GLU A 82 18.75 -7.77 -11.82
C GLU A 82 17.24 -7.93 -11.67
N VAL A 83 16.63 -8.61 -12.64
CA VAL A 83 15.18 -8.88 -12.67
C VAL A 83 14.72 -9.60 -11.40
N ALA A 84 15.54 -10.51 -10.88
CA ALA A 84 15.28 -11.25 -9.66
C ALA A 84 15.14 -10.36 -8.41
N ALA A 85 15.73 -9.17 -8.41
CA ALA A 85 15.59 -8.20 -7.31
C ALA A 85 14.49 -7.17 -7.62
N VAL A 86 14.47 -6.63 -8.84
CA VAL A 86 13.59 -5.52 -9.23
C VAL A 86 12.13 -5.98 -9.31
N VAL A 87 11.83 -7.12 -9.93
CA VAL A 87 10.45 -7.56 -10.17
C VAL A 87 9.72 -7.89 -8.88
N PRO A 88 10.26 -8.71 -7.96
CA PRO A 88 9.57 -8.99 -6.70
C PRO A 88 9.29 -7.72 -5.90
N MET A 89 10.27 -6.82 -5.81
CA MET A 89 10.09 -5.54 -5.12
C MET A 89 9.02 -4.66 -5.78
N ALA A 90 9.04 -4.53 -7.11
CA ALA A 90 8.05 -3.74 -7.83
C ALA A 90 6.63 -4.30 -7.64
N VAL A 91 6.48 -5.63 -7.68
CA VAL A 91 5.19 -6.31 -7.45
C VAL A 91 4.73 -6.06 -6.02
N THR A 92 5.59 -6.25 -5.02
CA THR A 92 5.25 -6.01 -3.61
C THR A 92 4.79 -4.56 -3.39
N LEU A 93 5.55 -3.56 -3.86
CA LEU A 93 5.18 -2.15 -3.70
C LEU A 93 3.86 -1.82 -4.43
N SER A 94 3.66 -2.37 -5.62
CA SER A 94 2.42 -2.19 -6.38
C SER A 94 1.22 -2.78 -5.66
N LEU A 95 1.33 -3.99 -5.10
CA LEU A 95 0.23 -4.64 -4.39
C LEU A 95 -0.16 -3.87 -3.11
N HIS A 96 0.80 -3.29 -2.39
CA HIS A 96 0.51 -2.38 -1.27
C HIS A 96 -0.20 -1.10 -1.74
N ALA A 97 0.30 -0.47 -2.81
CA ALA A 97 -0.30 0.75 -3.34
C ALA A 97 -1.73 0.54 -3.87
N LEU A 98 -1.99 -0.63 -4.47
CA LEU A 98 -3.27 -0.99 -5.07
C LEU A 98 -4.29 -1.52 -4.06
N LEU A 99 -3.86 -2.11 -2.94
CA LEU A 99 -4.75 -2.70 -1.95
C LEU A 99 -5.91 -1.78 -1.55
N PRO A 100 -5.69 -0.52 -1.11
CA PRO A 100 -6.81 0.33 -0.68
C PRO A 100 -7.66 0.87 -1.84
N LEU A 101 -7.15 0.82 -3.08
CA LEU A 101 -7.87 1.28 -4.27
C LEU A 101 -8.78 0.17 -4.82
N LEU A 102 -8.23 -1.03 -5.02
CA LEU A 102 -8.92 -2.15 -5.64
C LEU A 102 -9.83 -2.92 -4.68
N LEU A 103 -9.64 -2.77 -3.37
CA LEU A 103 -10.50 -3.39 -2.36
C LEU A 103 -11.54 -2.45 -1.76
N ASN A 104 -11.66 -1.20 -2.26
CA ASN A 104 -12.72 -0.28 -1.84
C ASN A 104 -13.96 -0.43 -2.75
N PRO A 105 -15.10 -0.97 -2.25
CA PRO A 105 -16.30 -1.18 -3.07
C PRO A 105 -16.86 0.11 -3.68
N SER A 106 -16.69 1.25 -3.00
CA SER A 106 -17.16 2.55 -3.49
C SER A 106 -16.36 3.08 -4.67
N LEU A 107 -15.14 2.56 -4.91
CA LEU A 107 -14.37 2.81 -6.13
C LEU A 107 -14.64 1.79 -7.23
N MET A 108 -15.10 0.59 -6.87
CA MET A 108 -15.39 -0.49 -7.82
C MET A 108 -16.76 -0.34 -8.50
N ILE A 109 -17.67 0.45 -7.90
CA ILE A 109 -18.98 0.76 -8.44
C ILE A 109 -18.96 2.22 -8.87
N PHE A 110 -18.97 2.48 -10.19
CA PHE A 110 -19.05 3.83 -10.74
C PHE A 110 -20.46 4.40 -10.55
N ASN A 111 -20.73 4.95 -9.36
CA ASN A 111 -21.85 5.85 -9.13
C ASN A 111 -21.33 7.29 -9.22
N TYR A 112 -21.78 8.01 -10.25
CA TYR A 112 -21.49 9.44 -10.45
C TYR A 112 -22.51 10.30 -9.71
#